data_AF-A0AAX1WQW6-F1
#
_entry.id   AF-A0AAX1WQW6-F1
#
_cell.length_a   1.000
_cell.length_b   1.000
_cell.length_c   1.000
_cell.angle_alpha   90.00
_cell.angle_beta   90.00
_cell.angle_gamma   90.00
#
_symmetry.space_group_name_H-M   'P 1'
#
loop_
_entity.id
_entity.type
_entity.pdbx_description
1 polymer ?
#
loop_
_entity_poly.entity_id
_entity_poly.type
_entity_poly.pdbx_seq_one_letter_code
_entity_poly.pdbx_strand_id
1 'polypeptide(L)'
;MKQLSLKNLAARARNKSARLMLAPAVALLCSPAFAALPTMPTPGQAIGGGSVASGDWLGAMGAWFKAGVTILGLVLAALGFIYVVMGALGKWRAYSMGRAEIADLKEYFIMAAVLGVFLVIMVTYSLQILT
;
A
#
# COMPACT_ATOMS: atom_id res chain seq x y z
N MET A 1 -27.17 -17.12 -55.49
CA MET A 1 -26.74 -15.83 -54.90
C MET A 1 -27.73 -15.19 -53.92
N LYS A 2 -29.07 -15.23 -54.11
CA LYS A 2 -30.06 -14.61 -53.19
C LYS A 2 -30.04 -15.14 -51.73
N GLN A 3 -29.74 -16.44 -51.52
CA GLN A 3 -29.72 -17.09 -50.20
C GLN A 3 -28.62 -16.57 -49.25
N LEU A 4 -27.47 -16.15 -49.78
CA LEU A 4 -26.37 -15.59 -48.97
C LEU A 4 -26.70 -14.17 -48.48
N SER A 5 -27.40 -13.38 -49.31
CA SER A 5 -27.78 -12.00 -48.97
C SER A 5 -28.78 -11.95 -47.81
N LEU A 6 -29.73 -12.88 -47.75
CA LEU A 6 -30.75 -12.95 -46.69
C LEU A 6 -30.14 -13.34 -45.33
N LYS A 7 -29.23 -14.31 -45.31
CA LYS A 7 -28.52 -14.72 -44.09
C LYS A 7 -27.67 -13.58 -43.51
N ASN A 8 -26.98 -12.82 -44.37
CA ASN A 8 -26.19 -11.66 -43.97
C ASN A 8 -27.05 -10.49 -43.46
N LEU A 9 -28.26 -10.33 -44.01
CA LEU A 9 -29.20 -9.29 -43.60
C LEU A 9 -29.86 -9.64 -42.25
N ALA A 10 -30.21 -10.91 -42.03
CA ALA A 10 -30.66 -11.42 -40.74
C ALA A 10 -29.59 -11.30 -39.64
N ALA A 11 -28.32 -11.60 -39.98
CA ALA A 11 -27.20 -11.41 -39.07
C ALA A 11 -26.97 -9.94 -38.70
N ARG A 12 -27.10 -9.01 -39.67
CA ARG A 12 -27.04 -7.56 -39.42
C ARG A 12 -28.20 -7.05 -38.55
N ALA A 13 -29.41 -7.56 -38.78
CA ALA A 13 -30.57 -7.20 -37.97
C ALA A 13 -30.40 -7.66 -36.51
N ARG A 14 -29.91 -8.89 -36.30
CA ARG A 14 -29.61 -9.43 -34.96
C ARG A 14 -28.52 -8.64 -34.23
N ASN A 15 -27.49 -8.19 -34.94
CA ASN A 15 -26.43 -7.38 -34.35
C ASN A 15 -26.91 -5.96 -34.00
N LYS A 16 -27.85 -5.39 -34.78
CA LYS A 16 -28.49 -4.11 -34.44
C LYS A 16 -29.42 -4.22 -33.25
N SER A 17 -30.23 -5.29 -33.16
CA SER A 17 -31.10 -5.51 -32.00
C SER A 17 -30.32 -5.82 -30.73
N ALA A 18 -29.24 -6.60 -30.82
CA ALA A 18 -28.34 -6.84 -29.69
C ALA A 18 -27.67 -5.54 -29.18
N ARG A 19 -27.23 -4.65 -30.08
CA ARG A 19 -26.69 -3.35 -29.70
C ARG A 19 -27.74 -2.42 -29.07
N LEU A 20 -28.98 -2.46 -29.57
CA LEU A 20 -30.09 -1.68 -29.00
C LEU A 20 -30.54 -2.20 -27.63
N MET A 21 -30.49 -3.52 -27.39
CA MET A 21 -30.75 -4.12 -26.08
C MET A 21 -29.65 -3.81 -25.05
N LEU A 22 -28.40 -3.66 -25.49
CA LEU A 22 -27.28 -3.31 -24.60
C LEU A 22 -27.17 -1.81 -24.32
N ALA A 23 -27.73 -0.96 -25.18
CA ALA A 23 -27.73 0.50 -25.02
C ALA A 23 -28.31 1.00 -23.67
N PRO A 24 -29.47 0.52 -23.17
CA PRO A 24 -29.99 0.97 -21.88
C PRO A 24 -29.14 0.49 -20.69
N ALA A 25 -28.53 -0.70 -20.77
CA ALA A 25 -27.64 -1.20 -19.72
C ALA A 25 -26.37 -0.34 -19.61
N VAL A 26 -25.78 0.05 -20.75
CA VAL A 26 -24.63 0.95 -20.78
C VAL A 26 -25.02 2.36 -20.31
N ALA A 27 -26.20 2.85 -20.69
CA ALA A 27 -26.69 4.16 -20.24
C ALA A 27 -26.93 4.22 -18.71
N LEU A 28 -27.38 3.11 -18.09
CA LEU A 28 -27.52 3.02 -16.64
C LEU A 28 -26.16 2.97 -15.92
N LEU A 29 -25.19 2.22 -16.47
CA LEU A 29 -23.82 2.14 -15.93
C LEU A 29 -23.03 3.45 -16.07
N CYS A 30 -23.30 4.25 -17.11
CA CYS A 30 -22.70 5.57 -17.32
C CYS A 30 -23.53 6.71 -16.70
N SER A 31 -24.57 6.41 -15.92
CA SER A 31 -25.42 7.47 -15.35
C SER A 31 -24.64 8.26 -14.28
N PRO A 32 -24.73 9.61 -14.30
CA PRO A 32 -24.02 10.48 -13.35
C PRO A 32 -24.50 10.30 -11.90
N ALA A 33 -25.64 9.61 -11.71
CA ALA A 33 -26.14 9.21 -10.40
C ALA A 33 -25.17 8.26 -9.66
N PHE A 34 -24.42 7.41 -10.38
CA PHE A 34 -23.41 6.55 -9.76
C PHE A 34 -22.11 7.28 -9.38
N ALA A 35 -21.86 8.47 -9.96
CA ALA A 35 -20.71 9.30 -9.61
C ALA A 35 -20.94 10.12 -8.32
N ALA A 36 -22.20 10.28 -7.90
CA ALA A 36 -22.58 10.98 -6.68
C ALA A 36 -22.73 10.06 -5.45
N LEU A 37 -22.45 8.75 -5.59
CA LEU A 37 -22.39 7.89 -4.42
C LEU A 37 -21.21 8.29 -3.53
N PRO A 38 -21.35 8.21 -2.20
CA PRO A 38 -20.24 8.38 -1.27
C PRO A 38 -19.11 7.41 -1.64
N THR A 39 -18.04 7.93 -2.25
CA THR A 39 -16.84 7.14 -2.53
C THR A 39 -16.07 6.92 -1.24
N MET A 40 -15.52 5.73 -1.06
CA MET A 40 -14.69 5.41 0.11
C MET A 40 -13.53 6.42 0.23
N PRO A 41 -13.28 7.00 1.41
CA PRO A 41 -12.19 7.95 1.59
C PRO A 41 -10.85 7.27 1.32
N THR A 42 -10.03 7.89 0.48
CA THR A 42 -8.70 7.40 0.12
C THR A 42 -7.64 7.89 1.10
N PRO A 43 -6.78 7.01 1.61
CA PRO A 43 -5.77 7.38 2.59
C PRO A 43 -4.58 8.02 1.88
N GLY A 44 -4.59 9.34 1.79
CA GLY A 44 -3.44 10.10 1.31
C GLY A 44 -3.06 9.83 -0.15
N GLN A 45 -1.76 9.86 -0.44
CA GLN A 45 -1.23 9.78 -1.80
C GLN A 45 -1.18 8.34 -2.32
N ALA A 46 -1.35 8.18 -3.63
CA ALA A 46 -1.14 6.92 -4.34
C ALA A 46 0.31 6.43 -4.18
N ILE A 47 0.57 5.20 -4.61
CA ILE A 47 1.94 4.69 -4.77
C ILE A 47 2.59 5.47 -5.93
N GLY A 48 3.72 6.14 -5.68
CA GLY A 48 4.46 6.90 -6.70
C GLY A 48 4.19 8.42 -6.72
N GLY A 49 3.64 8.98 -5.64
CA GLY A 49 3.63 10.41 -5.34
C GLY A 49 2.43 11.19 -5.86
N GLY A 50 1.55 10.54 -6.62
CA GLY A 50 0.36 11.17 -7.20
C GLY A 50 -0.84 11.19 -6.26
N SER A 51 -1.72 12.18 -6.43
CA SER A 51 -3.03 12.23 -5.77
C SER A 51 -4.00 11.25 -6.41
N VAL A 52 -4.69 10.45 -5.60
CA VAL A 52 -5.74 9.56 -6.10
C VAL A 52 -6.97 10.39 -6.47
N ALA A 53 -7.37 10.34 -7.75
CA ALA A 53 -8.59 11.01 -8.21
C ALA A 53 -9.84 10.29 -7.70
N SER A 54 -10.95 11.04 -7.55
CA SER A 54 -12.24 10.46 -7.18
C SER A 54 -12.70 9.43 -8.23
N GLY A 55 -12.92 8.18 -7.81
CA GLY A 55 -13.30 7.08 -8.69
C GLY A 55 -12.14 6.23 -9.21
N ASP A 56 -10.88 6.59 -8.92
CA ASP A 56 -9.72 5.77 -9.24
C ASP A 56 -9.53 4.66 -8.19
N TRP A 57 -10.24 3.55 -8.40
CA TRP A 57 -10.21 2.39 -7.51
C TRP A 57 -8.81 1.74 -7.39
N LEU A 58 -8.03 1.76 -8.47
CA LEU A 58 -6.69 1.18 -8.48
C LEU A 58 -5.72 2.05 -7.68
N GLY A 59 -5.76 3.36 -7.88
CA GLY A 59 -5.01 4.32 -7.08
C GLY A 59 -5.40 4.27 -5.60
N ALA A 60 -6.70 4.09 -5.31
CA ALA A 60 -7.21 3.98 -3.95
C ALA A 60 -6.68 2.73 -3.23
N MET A 61 -6.73 1.58 -3.89
CA MET A 61 -6.17 0.32 -3.37
C MET A 61 -4.66 0.42 -3.16
N GLY A 62 -3.93 1.06 -4.07
CA GLY A 62 -2.50 1.32 -3.91
C GLY A 62 -2.20 2.17 -2.67
N ALA A 63 -2.96 3.25 -2.44
CA ALA A 63 -2.83 4.10 -1.27
C ALA A 63 -3.08 3.34 0.06
N TRP A 64 -4.10 2.47 0.10
CA TRP A 64 -4.38 1.61 1.26
C TRP A 64 -3.25 0.60 1.52
N PHE A 65 -2.70 -0.01 0.46
CA PHE A 65 -1.57 -0.92 0.60
C PHE A 65 -0.32 -0.21 1.13
N LYS A 66 -0.03 0.99 0.60
CA LYS A 66 1.03 1.86 1.10
C LYS A 66 0.85 2.19 2.57
N ALA A 67 -0.34 2.62 2.99
CA ALA A 67 -0.63 2.86 4.40
C ALA A 67 -0.41 1.60 5.26
N GLY A 68 -0.83 0.42 4.79
CA GLY A 68 -0.59 -0.84 5.49
C GLY A 68 0.89 -1.19 5.66
N VAL A 69 1.69 -1.08 4.59
CA VAL A 69 3.14 -1.38 4.62
C VAL A 69 3.89 -0.37 5.49
N THR A 70 3.55 0.92 5.40
CA THR A 70 4.18 1.96 6.24
C THR A 70 3.92 1.71 7.74
N ILE A 71 2.70 1.36 8.12
CA ILE A 71 2.38 1.01 9.52
C ILE A 71 3.17 -0.23 9.97
N LEU A 72 3.24 -1.29 9.16
CA LEU A 72 4.03 -2.47 9.48
C LEU A 72 5.52 -2.15 9.66
N GLY A 73 6.09 -1.32 8.78
CA GLY A 73 7.47 -0.86 8.88
C GLY A 73 7.74 -0.11 10.19
N LEU A 74 6.84 0.79 10.59
CA LEU A 74 6.95 1.53 11.85
C LEU A 74 6.83 0.62 13.08
N VAL A 75 5.94 -0.35 13.07
CA VAL A 75 5.79 -1.32 14.17
C VAL A 75 7.05 -2.16 14.34
N LEU A 76 7.62 -2.66 13.23
CA LEU A 76 8.88 -3.41 13.26
C LEU A 76 10.03 -2.55 13.77
N ALA A 77 10.08 -1.28 13.38
CA ALA A 77 11.06 -0.32 13.86
C ALA A 77 10.99 -0.14 15.38
N ALA A 78 9.78 0.06 15.90
CA ALA A 78 9.53 0.22 17.33
C ALA A 78 9.93 -1.04 18.11
N LEU A 79 9.59 -2.24 17.60
CA LEU A 79 10.00 -3.50 18.22
C LEU A 79 11.53 -3.66 18.24
N GLY A 80 12.20 -3.40 17.12
CA GLY A 80 13.67 -3.45 17.05
C GLY A 80 14.32 -2.50 18.05
N PHE A 81 13.79 -1.29 18.18
CA PHE A 81 14.27 -0.32 19.16
C PHE A 81 14.09 -0.82 20.60
N ILE A 82 12.94 -1.40 20.94
CA ILE A 82 12.68 -1.98 22.26
C ILE A 82 13.70 -3.08 22.57
N TYR A 83 14.01 -3.98 21.63
CA TYR A 83 15.00 -5.04 21.83
C TYR A 83 16.41 -4.49 22.09
N VAL A 84 16.81 -3.44 21.37
CA VAL A 84 18.11 -2.78 21.57
C VAL A 84 18.19 -2.15 22.98
N VAL A 85 17.15 -1.46 23.41
CA VAL A 85 17.09 -0.83 24.75
C VAL A 85 17.08 -1.90 25.85
N MET A 86 16.30 -2.96 25.69
CA MET A 86 16.25 -4.06 26.67
C MET A 86 17.59 -4.77 26.80
N GLY A 87 18.29 -5.00 25.69
CA GLY A 87 19.64 -5.56 25.71
C GLY A 87 20.67 -4.63 26.38
N ALA A 88 20.57 -3.32 26.15
CA ALA A 88 21.41 -2.32 26.81
C ALA A 88 21.21 -2.32 28.33
N LEU A 89 19.95 -2.35 28.79
CA LEU A 89 19.60 -2.45 30.20
C LEU A 89 20.10 -3.77 30.82
N GLY A 90 20.02 -4.87 30.08
CA GLY A 90 20.56 -6.16 30.49
C GLY A 90 22.06 -6.11 30.74
N LYS A 91 22.84 -5.52 29.82
CA LYS A 91 24.29 -5.35 30.00
C LYS A 91 24.65 -4.34 31.07
N TRP A 92 23.89 -3.25 31.21
CA TRP A 92 24.06 -2.31 32.33
C TRP A 92 23.90 -3.01 33.69
N ARG A 93 22.87 -3.84 33.83
CA ARG A 93 22.67 -4.65 35.06
C ARG A 93 23.83 -5.60 35.32
N ALA A 94 24.34 -6.28 34.28
CA ALA A 94 25.50 -7.17 34.42
C ALA A 94 26.76 -6.42 34.87
N TYR A 95 26.98 -5.20 34.35
CA TYR A 95 28.05 -4.32 34.79
C TYR A 95 27.86 -3.87 36.25
N SER A 96 26.66 -3.42 36.64
CA SER A 96 26.38 -3.01 38.02
C SER A 96 26.51 -4.13 39.05
N MET A 97 26.36 -5.39 38.63
CA MET A 97 26.56 -6.57 39.47
C MET A 97 28.02 -7.05 39.51
N GLY A 98 28.95 -6.31 38.90
CA GLY A 98 30.38 -6.66 38.84
C GLY A 98 30.70 -7.91 38.02
N ARG A 99 29.75 -8.38 37.20
CA ARG A 99 29.90 -9.60 36.37
C ARG A 99 30.32 -9.32 34.93
N ALA A 100 30.46 -8.05 34.55
CA ALA A 100 30.85 -7.65 33.20
C ALA A 100 31.86 -6.50 33.27
N GLU A 101 32.81 -6.48 32.34
CA GLU A 101 33.77 -5.39 32.20
C GLU A 101 33.13 -4.16 31.54
N ILE A 102 33.65 -2.97 31.85
CA ILE A 102 33.30 -1.71 31.17
C ILE A 102 33.49 -1.82 29.65
N ALA A 103 34.46 -2.63 29.20
CA ALA A 103 34.79 -2.80 27.80
C ALA A 103 33.62 -3.39 26.98
N ASP A 104 32.96 -4.43 27.50
CA ASP A 104 31.79 -5.04 26.88
C ASP A 104 30.60 -4.07 26.81
N LEU A 105 30.43 -3.25 27.84
CA LEU A 105 29.31 -2.31 27.92
C LEU A 105 29.41 -1.24 26.84
N LYS A 106 30.59 -0.61 26.70
CA LYS A 106 30.79 0.45 25.70
C LYS A 106 30.68 -0.09 24.27
N GLU A 107 31.18 -1.31 24.01
CA GLU A 107 31.09 -1.94 22.69
C GLU A 107 29.64 -2.23 22.34
N TYR A 108 28.85 -2.76 23.29
CA TYR A 108 27.42 -2.94 23.09
C TYR A 108 26.71 -1.61 22.79
N PHE A 109 27.03 -0.53 23.51
CA PHE A 109 26.44 0.79 23.25
C PHE A 109 26.76 1.32 21.85
N ILE A 110 27.99 1.14 21.36
CA ILE A 110 28.39 1.54 20.00
C ILE A 110 27.61 0.73 18.97
N MET A 111 27.56 -0.60 19.12
CA MET A 111 26.84 -1.48 18.20
C MET A 111 25.32 -1.22 18.21
N ALA A 112 24.76 -0.99 19.39
CA ALA A 112 23.36 -0.61 19.57
C ALA A 112 23.04 0.73 18.90
N ALA A 113 23.92 1.73 19.02
CA ALA A 113 23.76 3.02 18.35
C ALA A 113 23.81 2.87 16.83
N VAL A 114 24.78 2.12 16.30
CA VAL A 114 24.91 1.87 14.86
C VAL A 114 23.68 1.13 14.32
N LEU A 115 23.24 0.05 14.99
CA LEU A 115 22.05 -0.69 14.58
C LEU A 115 20.78 0.14 14.70
N GLY A 116 20.64 0.95 15.76
CA GLY A 116 19.49 1.83 15.95
C GLY A 116 19.38 2.87 14.84
N VAL A 117 20.48 3.56 14.53
CA VAL A 117 20.53 4.53 13.43
C VAL A 117 20.27 3.85 12.09
N PHE A 118 20.90 2.71 11.83
CA PHE A 118 20.70 1.94 10.61
C PHE A 118 19.24 1.53 10.40
N LEU A 119 18.57 1.06 11.46
CA LEU A 119 17.17 0.65 11.42
C LEU A 119 16.25 1.84 11.12
N VAL A 120 16.48 3.01 11.76
CA VAL A 120 15.70 4.23 11.49
C VAL A 120 15.89 4.69 10.04
N ILE A 121 17.12 4.66 9.54
CA ILE A 121 17.44 5.01 8.16
C ILE A 121 16.76 4.06 7.17
N MET A 122 16.78 2.75 7.41
CA MET A 122 16.11 1.76 6.55
C MET A 122 14.60 1.98 6.49
N VAL A 123 13.98 2.28 7.63
CA VAL A 123 12.53 2.54 7.70
C VAL A 123 12.19 3.84 6.95
N THR A 124 12.96 4.90 7.18
CA THR A 124 12.74 6.18 6.49
C THR A 124 12.93 6.09 4.97
N TYR A 125 13.94 5.36 4.49
CA TYR A 125 14.09 5.08 3.06
C TYR A 125 12.95 4.23 2.50
N SER A 126 12.49 3.22 3.23
CA SER A 126 11.32 2.44 2.83
C SER A 126 10.11 3.36 2.62
N LEU A 127 9.83 4.27 3.56
CA LEU A 127 8.73 5.24 3.42
C LEU A 127 8.89 6.13 2.18
N GLN A 128 10.11 6.55 1.84
CA GLN A 128 10.40 7.35 0.64
C GLN A 128 10.21 6.57 -0.67
N ILE A 129 10.55 5.29 -0.71
CA ILE A 129 10.31 4.46 -1.91
C ILE A 129 8.82 4.25 -2.12
N LEU A 130 8.06 4.16 -1.03
CA LEU A 130 6.60 4.08 -1.09
C LEU A 130 5.93 5.42 -1.43
N THR A 131 6.61 6.57 -1.28
CA THR A 131 6.03 7.87 -1.65
C THR A 131 5.80 7.98 -3.13
#